data_AF-A0A379D9R6-F1
#
_entry.id   AF-A0A379D9R6-F1
#
_cell.length_a   1.000
_cell.length_b   1.000
_cell.length_c   1.000
_cell.angle_alpha   90.00
_cell.angle_beta   90.00
_cell.angle_gamma   90.00
#
_symmetry.space_group_name_H-M   'P 1'
#
loop_
_entity.id
_entity.type
_entity.pdbx_description
1 polymer ?
#
loop_
_entity_poly.entity_id
_entity_poly.type
_entity_poly.pdbx_seq_one_letter_code
_entity_poly.pdbx_strand_id
1 'polypeptide(L)'
;MQGKGFNNIYVMLGGMTKWLIGDKEHVSAKFEKKLSVNLKSLTTEINKVKVEVKVLDPNLNARVKSKVKIEILEDNNLKHEEDFDMNNKEVITKEFILNVADTSSFTIKATASEDGWEDGIATIPVSSRNVEFKSFDEVKESKFFIHFKQNDREKTQIKKVYGNDVTNYNARNYENEVITLKDILNKDKKTMLLFGYPGCGGCKTMMEEMSNLISKYPKFTEKYNFYVVVTSVEENTNDTIELTNKTLDEMGAGNLKEVALYDSETKIWASKLGLKTTPNILLLDEAGRIVNLSPQLSQNGLKDLFKKTFNDDIEVVNDENQAYDIYTEGGDSWPYKAKAGREVALYANENEKRKFVRWESNRPEKVTFNNPNSKKTSFIMPDIEVIIRAVYK
;
A
#
# COMPACT_ATOMS: atom_id res chain seq x y z
N MET A 1 -9.51 21.26 24.92
CA MET A 1 -8.90 22.15 23.89
C MET A 1 -8.80 23.61 24.34
N GLN A 2 -9.82 24.23 24.95
CA GLN A 2 -9.67 25.57 25.57
C GLN A 2 -8.68 25.59 26.75
N GLY A 3 -8.60 24.50 27.54
CA GLY A 3 -7.59 24.35 28.60
C GLY A 3 -6.13 24.21 28.13
N LYS A 4 -5.86 24.26 26.81
CA LYS A 4 -4.51 24.24 26.22
C LYS A 4 -4.14 25.55 25.49
N GLY A 5 -4.92 26.63 25.64
CA GLY A 5 -4.57 27.96 25.13
C GLY A 5 -4.88 28.25 23.65
N PHE A 6 -5.68 27.40 22.98
CA PHE A 6 -6.13 27.69 21.62
C PHE A 6 -7.28 28.71 21.64
N ASN A 7 -7.01 29.93 21.17
CA ASN A 7 -7.97 31.05 21.15
C ASN A 7 -8.97 31.00 19.99
N ASN A 8 -8.67 30.27 18.91
CA ASN A 8 -9.53 30.15 17.74
C ASN A 8 -9.65 28.68 17.31
N ILE A 9 -10.87 28.22 17.02
CA ILE A 9 -11.13 26.93 16.39
C ILE A 9 -11.13 27.16 14.88
N TYR A 10 -10.08 26.72 14.19
CA TYR A 10 -10.06 26.73 12.73
C TYR A 10 -10.75 25.47 12.20
N VAL A 11 -11.87 25.64 11.53
CA VAL A 11 -12.50 24.56 10.75
C VAL A 11 -11.62 24.30 9.53
N MET A 12 -10.97 23.14 9.48
CA MET A 12 -10.15 22.72 8.33
C MET A 12 -11.04 22.36 7.14
N LEU A 13 -11.29 23.32 6.24
CA LEU A 13 -11.98 23.06 4.97
C LEU A 13 -11.07 22.25 4.02
N GLY A 14 -11.26 20.93 4.00
CA GLY A 14 -10.51 19.96 3.17
C GLY A 14 -9.59 19.01 3.93
N GLY A 15 -9.63 19.02 5.27
CA GLY A 15 -8.91 18.08 6.13
C GLY A 15 -7.38 18.27 6.18
N MET A 16 -6.71 17.43 6.96
CA MET A 16 -5.25 17.46 7.18
C MET A 16 -4.47 17.36 5.86
N THR A 17 -4.94 16.52 4.93
CA THR A 17 -4.30 16.35 3.61
C THR A 17 -4.18 17.65 2.82
N LYS A 18 -5.24 18.44 2.72
CA LYS A 18 -5.20 19.72 1.99
C LYS A 18 -4.31 20.75 2.71
N TRP A 19 -4.27 20.70 4.04
CA TRP A 19 -3.41 21.55 4.87
C TRP A 19 -1.92 21.22 4.68
N LEU A 20 -1.57 19.93 4.70
CA LEU A 20 -0.22 19.43 4.45
C LEU A 20 0.23 19.60 3.00
N ILE A 21 -0.70 19.58 2.04
CA ILE A 21 -0.39 19.87 0.62
C ILE A 21 -0.05 21.35 0.42
N GLY A 22 -0.68 22.26 1.18
CA GLY A 22 -0.49 23.71 1.07
C GLY A 22 0.65 24.29 1.92
N ASP A 23 1.55 23.45 2.44
CA ASP A 23 2.68 23.83 3.31
C ASP A 23 2.31 24.81 4.43
N LYS A 24 1.13 24.63 5.02
CA LYS A 24 0.65 25.45 6.13
C LYS A 24 1.33 25.05 7.45
N GLU A 25 1.50 26.02 8.35
CA GLU A 25 2.00 25.75 9.70
C GLU A 25 1.14 24.68 10.39
N HIS A 26 1.82 23.71 10.98
CA HIS A 26 1.22 22.63 11.74
C HIS A 26 2.21 22.21 12.84
N VAL A 27 1.67 21.75 13.97
CA VAL A 27 2.46 21.16 15.04
C VAL A 27 2.46 19.66 14.81
N SER A 28 3.54 19.12 14.27
CA SER A 28 3.78 17.69 14.20
C SER A 28 4.13 17.16 15.59
N ALA A 29 3.79 15.90 15.89
CA ALA A 29 4.38 15.23 17.05
C ALA A 29 5.91 15.35 16.97
N LYS A 30 6.58 15.59 18.10
CA LYS A 30 8.05 15.57 18.13
C LYS A 30 8.50 14.20 17.67
N PHE A 31 9.15 14.13 16.51
CA PHE A 31 9.76 12.90 16.04
C PHE A 31 10.79 12.46 17.07
N GLU A 32 10.72 11.21 17.49
CA GLU A 32 11.79 10.57 18.22
C GLU A 32 13.04 10.61 17.33
N LYS A 33 14.18 11.04 17.89
CA LYS A 33 15.46 11.10 17.18
C LYS A 33 16.02 9.69 16.96
N LYS A 34 15.32 8.87 16.21
CA LYS A 34 15.69 7.48 15.94
C LYS A 34 16.22 7.35 14.51
N LEU A 35 17.41 6.79 14.37
CA LEU A 35 18.00 6.54 13.06
C LEU A 35 17.26 5.39 12.35
N SER A 36 17.28 5.43 11.04
CA SER A 36 16.87 4.31 10.19
C SER A 36 18.04 3.86 9.34
N VAL A 37 18.18 2.55 9.16
CA VAL A 37 19.20 1.96 8.29
C VAL A 37 18.52 1.37 7.08
N ASN A 38 18.92 1.81 5.90
CA ASN A 38 18.63 1.16 4.63
C ASN A 38 19.84 0.24 4.34
N LEU A 39 19.58 -1.06 4.39
CA LEU A 39 20.56 -2.11 4.16
C LEU A 39 20.12 -2.92 2.94
N LYS A 40 20.96 -2.97 1.92
CA LYS A 40 20.70 -3.68 0.67
C LYS A 40 21.81 -4.68 0.39
N SER A 41 21.49 -5.90 -0.01
CA SER A 41 22.45 -6.82 -0.62
C SER A 41 22.43 -6.63 -2.14
N LEU A 42 23.61 -6.45 -2.75
CA LEU A 42 23.78 -6.17 -4.18
C LEU A 42 24.10 -7.44 -4.98
N THR A 43 24.82 -8.39 -4.39
CA THR A 43 25.24 -9.62 -5.07
C THR A 43 25.51 -10.68 -4.02
N THR A 44 25.05 -11.90 -4.30
CA THR A 44 25.35 -13.11 -3.52
C THR A 44 26.01 -14.11 -4.47
N GLU A 45 27.34 -14.10 -4.51
CA GLU A 45 28.01 -15.36 -4.83
C GLU A 45 27.96 -16.20 -3.54
N ILE A 46 28.06 -17.51 -3.68
CA ILE A 46 27.91 -18.45 -2.55
C ILE A 46 28.77 -18.04 -1.33
N ASN A 47 29.96 -17.48 -1.57
CA ASN A 47 30.92 -17.08 -0.53
C ASN A 47 31.17 -15.57 -0.46
N LYS A 48 30.35 -14.76 -1.11
CA LYS A 48 30.60 -13.32 -1.21
C LYS A 48 29.30 -12.54 -1.15
N VAL A 49 29.23 -11.64 -0.18
CA VAL A 49 28.12 -10.73 -0.07
C VAL A 49 28.57 -9.30 -0.16
N LYS A 50 27.95 -8.57 -1.08
CA LYS A 50 28.13 -7.12 -1.20
C LYS A 50 26.92 -6.45 -0.60
N VAL A 51 27.13 -5.55 0.36
CA VAL A 51 26.06 -4.76 0.96
C VAL A 51 26.25 -3.28 0.69
N GLU A 52 25.13 -2.59 0.57
CA GLU A 52 25.03 -1.14 0.51
C GLU A 52 24.29 -0.67 1.76
N VAL A 53 24.85 0.32 2.45
CA VAL A 53 24.32 0.88 3.68
C VAL A 53 24.10 2.38 3.51
N LYS A 54 22.91 2.83 3.90
CA LYS A 54 22.54 4.23 4.04
C LYS A 54 21.85 4.47 5.38
N VAL A 55 22.32 5.46 6.13
CA VAL A 55 21.71 5.86 7.41
C VAL A 55 20.86 7.11 7.20
N LEU A 56 19.65 7.12 7.74
CA LEU A 56 18.65 8.16 7.56
C LEU A 56 18.14 8.70 8.90
N ASP A 57 17.79 9.98 8.93
CA ASP A 57 16.95 10.56 9.98
C ASP A 57 15.45 10.28 9.71
N PRO A 58 14.54 10.59 10.65
CA PRO A 58 13.10 10.47 10.44
C PRO A 58 12.52 11.30 9.28
N ASN A 59 13.27 12.26 8.75
CA ASN A 59 12.88 13.05 7.58
C ASN A 59 13.45 12.47 6.27
N LEU A 60 14.08 11.29 6.33
CA LEU A 60 14.74 10.60 5.22
C LEU A 60 15.94 11.36 4.65
N ASN A 61 16.61 12.18 5.46
CA ASN A 61 17.89 12.80 5.11
C ASN A 61 19.04 11.88 5.47
N ALA A 62 20.07 11.84 4.62
CA ALA A 62 21.26 11.02 4.85
C ALA A 62 22.05 11.51 6.07
N ARG A 63 22.41 10.57 6.95
CA ARG A 63 23.26 10.81 8.12
C ARG A 63 24.68 10.36 7.85
N VAL A 64 25.43 11.27 7.25
CA VAL A 64 26.78 11.00 6.73
C VAL A 64 27.88 10.96 7.81
N LYS A 65 27.51 11.18 9.08
CA LYS A 65 28.41 11.17 10.25
C LYS A 65 28.18 9.99 11.19
N SER A 66 27.18 9.14 10.91
CA SER A 66 26.87 8.00 11.77
C SER A 66 27.95 6.92 11.67
N LYS A 67 28.06 6.13 12.74
CA LYS A 67 28.81 4.88 12.77
C LYS A 67 27.88 3.73 12.45
N VAL A 68 28.37 2.72 11.76
CA VAL A 68 27.63 1.51 11.42
C VAL A 68 28.41 0.29 11.86
N LYS A 69 27.74 -0.60 12.58
CA LYS A 69 28.16 -1.96 12.88
C LYS A 69 27.42 -2.93 11.97
N ILE A 70 28.15 -3.78 11.24
CA ILE A 70 27.59 -4.90 10.48
C ILE A 70 27.91 -6.21 11.19
N GLU A 71 26.90 -7.03 11.39
CA GLU A 71 26.98 -8.37 11.95
C GLU A 71 26.40 -9.37 10.92
N ILE A 72 27.16 -10.40 10.57
CA ILE A 72 26.70 -11.48 9.68
C ILE A 72 26.51 -12.74 10.52
N LEU A 73 25.28 -13.24 10.52
CA LEU A 73 24.80 -14.30 11.38
C LEU A 73 24.39 -15.52 10.54
N GLU A 74 24.86 -16.71 10.86
CA GLU A 74 24.40 -17.99 10.28
C GLU A 74 23.74 -18.79 11.39
N ASP A 75 22.45 -19.15 11.23
CA ASP A 75 21.65 -19.79 12.27
C ASP A 75 21.72 -19.07 13.63
N ASN A 76 21.64 -17.73 13.59
CA ASN A 76 21.82 -16.80 14.73
C ASN A 76 23.22 -16.80 15.38
N ASN A 77 24.19 -17.54 14.85
CA ASN A 77 25.57 -17.50 15.32
C ASN A 77 26.35 -16.43 14.55
N LEU A 78 27.04 -15.54 15.28
CA LEU A 78 27.88 -14.51 14.68
C LEU A 78 29.06 -15.15 13.93
N LYS A 79 29.20 -14.82 12.65
CA LYS A 79 30.29 -15.28 11.77
C LYS A 79 31.26 -14.18 11.39
N HIS A 80 30.75 -12.97 11.25
CA HIS A 80 31.55 -11.81 10.89
C HIS A 80 30.98 -10.56 11.55
N GLU A 81 31.87 -9.64 11.92
CA GLU A 81 31.53 -8.35 12.48
C GLU A 81 32.51 -7.30 11.96
N GLU A 82 31.99 -6.16 11.50
CA GLU A 82 32.80 -5.01 11.08
C GLU A 82 32.12 -3.69 11.43
N ASP A 83 32.89 -2.76 11.99
CA ASP A 83 32.47 -1.37 12.25
C ASP A 83 33.09 -0.41 11.23
N PHE A 84 32.32 0.61 10.82
CA PHE A 84 32.83 1.68 9.97
C PHE A 84 32.04 2.99 10.14
N ASP A 85 32.70 4.12 9.87
CA ASP A 85 32.07 5.44 9.79
C ASP A 85 31.52 5.72 8.38
N MET A 86 30.39 6.44 8.31
CA MET A 86 29.82 6.92 7.04
C MET A 86 30.72 7.93 6.32
N ASN A 87 31.69 8.56 6.99
CA ASN A 87 32.78 9.36 6.39
C ASN A 87 32.32 10.40 5.34
N ASN A 88 31.27 11.17 5.64
CA ASN A 88 30.66 12.17 4.74
C ASN A 88 30.07 11.59 3.44
N LYS A 89 29.84 10.27 3.36
CA LYS A 89 29.15 9.62 2.25
C LYS A 89 27.69 9.36 2.62
N GLU A 90 26.79 9.55 1.67
CA GLU A 90 25.39 9.17 1.85
C GLU A 90 25.17 7.65 1.81
N VAL A 91 26.06 6.96 1.09
CA VAL A 91 25.99 5.52 0.85
C VAL A 91 27.39 4.94 0.96
N ILE A 92 27.52 3.84 1.71
CA ILE A 92 28.74 3.03 1.74
C ILE A 92 28.42 1.64 1.21
N THR A 93 29.31 1.13 0.37
CA THR A 93 29.28 -0.25 -0.09
C THR A 93 30.40 -1.02 0.59
N LYS A 94 30.04 -2.14 1.24
CA LYS A 94 30.97 -3.09 1.85
C LYS A 94 30.85 -4.43 1.16
N GLU A 95 31.96 -5.13 1.12
CA GLU A 95 32.07 -6.44 0.49
C GLU A 95 32.67 -7.39 1.50
N PHE A 96 31.97 -8.48 1.76
CA PHE A 96 32.35 -9.49 2.74
C PHE A 96 32.55 -10.81 2.03
N ILE A 97 33.70 -11.42 2.27
CA ILE A 97 33.99 -12.79 1.84
C ILE A 97 33.66 -13.68 3.03
N LEU A 98 32.72 -14.59 2.83
CA LEU A 98 32.19 -15.46 3.85
C LEU A 98 32.74 -16.87 3.64
N ASN A 99 33.32 -17.45 4.69
CA ASN A 99 33.66 -18.87 4.74
C ASN A 99 32.42 -19.64 5.25
N VAL A 100 31.38 -19.68 4.43
CA VAL A 100 30.12 -20.36 4.72
C VAL A 100 29.94 -21.54 3.78
N ALA A 101 29.19 -22.55 4.20
CA ALA A 101 28.92 -23.72 3.36
C ALA A 101 28.02 -23.32 2.18
N ASP A 102 28.12 -24.03 1.05
CA ASP A 102 27.45 -23.64 -0.21
C ASP A 102 25.90 -23.49 -0.12
N THR A 103 25.30 -23.98 0.96
CA THR A 103 23.86 -24.09 1.18
C THR A 103 23.30 -23.22 2.31
N SER A 104 24.12 -22.47 3.05
CA SER A 104 23.66 -21.78 4.26
C SER A 104 23.03 -20.41 3.98
N SER A 105 21.81 -20.20 4.48
CA SER A 105 21.23 -18.86 4.61
C SER A 105 21.88 -18.11 5.77
N PHE A 106 22.14 -16.83 5.59
CA PHE A 106 22.67 -15.95 6.63
C PHE A 106 21.80 -14.70 6.78
N THR A 107 22.00 -13.98 7.87
CA THR A 107 21.30 -12.75 8.20
C THR A 107 22.33 -11.66 8.40
N ILE A 108 22.21 -10.57 7.66
CA ILE A 108 23.05 -9.39 7.86
C ILE A 108 22.27 -8.41 8.71
N LYS A 109 22.81 -8.06 9.87
CA LYS A 109 22.28 -7.03 10.75
C LYS A 109 23.17 -5.81 10.68
N ALA A 110 22.57 -4.65 10.48
CA ALA A 110 23.24 -3.36 10.54
C ALA A 110 22.69 -2.55 11.71
N THR A 111 23.58 -2.02 12.55
CA THR A 111 23.23 -1.11 13.64
C THR A 111 23.93 0.22 13.39
N ALA A 112 23.17 1.31 13.24
CA ALA A 112 23.71 2.64 13.09
C ALA A 112 23.52 3.46 14.37
N SER A 113 24.58 4.14 14.78
CA SER A 113 24.63 4.95 16.00
C SER A 113 25.18 6.34 15.71
N GLU A 114 24.64 7.36 16.38
CA GLU A 114 25.14 8.74 16.34
C GLU A 114 24.78 9.48 17.63
N ASP A 115 25.70 10.30 18.15
CA ASP A 115 25.49 11.01 19.42
C ASP A 115 24.20 11.85 19.43
N GLY A 116 23.37 11.63 20.45
CA GLY A 116 22.08 12.31 20.61
C GLY A 116 20.95 11.74 19.75
N TRP A 117 21.14 10.55 19.17
CA TRP A 117 20.15 9.77 18.46
C TRP A 117 20.01 8.37 19.09
N GLU A 118 18.80 7.82 19.03
CA GLU A 118 18.58 6.40 19.26
C GLU A 118 19.03 5.60 18.03
N ASP A 119 19.62 4.43 18.29
CA ASP A 119 20.18 3.58 17.25
C ASP A 119 19.13 3.09 16.25
N GLY A 120 19.55 3.02 14.99
CA GLY A 120 18.80 2.44 13.91
C GLY A 120 19.26 1.00 13.66
N ILE A 121 18.33 0.06 13.55
CA ILE A 121 18.64 -1.34 13.27
C ILE A 121 17.92 -1.78 11.99
N ALA A 122 18.67 -2.41 11.08
CA ALA A 122 18.13 -3.11 9.92
C ALA A 122 18.67 -4.53 9.89
N THR A 123 17.89 -5.44 9.30
CA THR A 123 18.26 -6.84 9.19
C THR A 123 17.78 -7.36 7.85
N ILE A 124 18.65 -8.02 7.08
CA ILE A 124 18.28 -8.65 5.82
C ILE A 124 18.64 -10.13 5.84
N PRO A 125 17.70 -11.04 5.52
CA PRO A 125 18.02 -12.43 5.25
C PRO A 125 18.64 -12.54 3.85
N VAL A 126 19.65 -13.40 3.73
CA VAL A 126 20.37 -13.66 2.49
C VAL A 126 20.51 -15.16 2.32
N SER A 127 20.14 -15.69 1.14
CA SER A 127 20.24 -17.11 0.83
C SER A 127 21.04 -17.34 -0.46
N SER A 128 21.71 -18.48 -0.58
CA SER A 128 22.44 -18.88 -1.79
C SER A 128 21.54 -19.17 -3.00
N ARG A 129 20.21 -19.22 -2.81
CA ARG A 129 19.21 -19.40 -3.88
C ARG A 129 18.53 -18.10 -4.32
N ASN A 130 18.91 -16.96 -3.74
CA ASN A 130 18.30 -15.69 -4.10
C ASN A 130 18.58 -15.33 -5.57
N VAL A 131 17.50 -15.05 -6.30
CA VAL A 131 17.59 -14.29 -7.55
C VAL A 131 18.15 -12.90 -7.21
N GLU A 132 19.12 -12.44 -7.98
CA GLU A 132 19.74 -11.12 -7.82
C GLU A 132 18.67 -10.02 -7.67
N PHE A 133 18.71 -9.29 -6.56
CA PHE A 133 17.76 -8.21 -6.29
C PHE A 133 18.08 -7.01 -7.18
N LYS A 134 17.27 -6.81 -8.22
CA LYS A 134 17.42 -5.69 -9.15
C LYS A 134 17.28 -4.36 -8.42
N SER A 135 18.23 -3.46 -8.65
CA SER A 135 18.19 -2.09 -8.17
C SER A 135 17.03 -1.31 -8.77
N PHE A 136 16.65 -0.20 -8.11
CA PHE A 136 15.64 0.71 -8.64
C PHE A 136 15.99 1.19 -10.05
N ASP A 137 17.26 1.49 -10.34
CA ASP A 137 17.69 1.97 -11.65
C ASP A 137 17.55 0.90 -12.75
N GLU A 138 17.66 -0.38 -12.42
CA GLU A 138 17.45 -1.49 -13.36
C GLU A 138 15.96 -1.73 -13.64
N VAL A 139 15.08 -1.47 -12.67
CA VAL A 139 13.63 -1.67 -12.84
C VAL A 139 12.88 -0.40 -13.24
N LYS A 140 13.45 0.80 -13.10
CA LYS A 140 12.74 2.08 -13.35
C LYS A 140 12.27 2.26 -14.78
N GLU A 141 12.99 1.70 -15.75
CA GLU A 141 12.67 1.78 -17.18
C GLU A 141 11.71 0.68 -17.63
N SER A 142 11.42 -0.27 -16.74
CA SER A 142 10.44 -1.31 -16.99
C SER A 142 9.00 -0.81 -16.80
N LYS A 143 8.02 -1.65 -17.13
CA LYS A 143 6.59 -1.36 -16.92
C LYS A 143 6.17 -1.39 -15.43
N PHE A 144 7.10 -1.57 -14.48
CA PHE A 144 6.81 -1.76 -13.05
C PHE A 144 6.18 -0.54 -12.35
N PHE A 145 6.45 0.68 -12.85
CA PHE A 145 6.04 1.93 -12.21
C PHE A 145 5.08 2.78 -13.04
N ILE A 146 4.46 2.20 -14.08
CA ILE A 146 3.59 2.95 -15.01
C ILE A 146 2.24 3.33 -14.40
N HIS A 147 1.90 2.77 -13.23
CA HIS A 147 0.69 3.13 -12.49
C HIS A 147 0.75 4.53 -11.89
N PHE A 148 1.96 5.08 -11.69
CA PHE A 148 2.10 6.45 -11.21
C PHE A 148 1.72 7.46 -12.28
N LYS A 149 0.87 8.41 -11.87
CA LYS A 149 0.60 9.63 -12.63
C LYS A 149 1.77 10.60 -12.48
N GLN A 150 1.85 11.59 -13.38
CA GLN A 150 2.94 12.56 -13.43
C GLN A 150 3.19 13.30 -12.11
N ASN A 151 2.11 13.57 -11.35
CA ASN A 151 2.15 14.38 -10.13
C ASN A 151 2.07 13.55 -8.84
N ASP A 152 2.16 12.23 -8.93
CA ASP A 152 2.09 11.36 -7.75
C ASP A 152 3.36 11.52 -6.92
N ARG A 153 3.21 11.95 -5.66
CA ARG A 153 4.34 12.18 -4.75
C ARG A 153 5.03 10.87 -4.38
N GLU A 154 4.26 9.79 -4.35
CA GLU A 154 4.70 8.41 -4.13
C GLU A 154 5.77 7.97 -5.14
N LYS A 155 5.75 8.51 -6.37
CA LYS A 155 6.79 8.24 -7.38
C LYS A 155 8.19 8.68 -6.94
N THR A 156 8.27 9.79 -6.21
CA THR A 156 9.54 10.24 -5.62
C THR A 156 9.89 9.42 -4.39
N GLN A 157 8.89 9.00 -3.60
CA GLN A 157 9.13 8.22 -2.39
C GLN A 157 9.60 6.80 -2.68
N ILE A 158 9.04 6.11 -3.67
CA ILE A 158 9.48 4.74 -4.02
C ILE A 158 10.98 4.71 -4.34
N LYS A 159 11.52 5.72 -5.04
CA LYS A 159 12.95 5.81 -5.31
C LYS A 159 13.79 5.84 -4.02
N LYS A 160 13.28 6.45 -2.94
CA LYS A 160 13.97 6.56 -1.65
C LYS A 160 13.88 5.30 -0.80
N VAL A 161 12.76 4.58 -0.89
CA VAL A 161 12.45 3.44 0.00
C VAL A 161 12.57 2.07 -0.66
N TYR A 162 12.75 2.02 -1.99
CA TYR A 162 12.90 0.76 -2.72
C TYR A 162 14.09 -0.05 -2.19
N GLY A 163 13.85 -1.33 -1.91
CA GLY A 163 14.80 -2.26 -1.33
C GLY A 163 14.91 -2.21 0.20
N ASN A 164 14.29 -1.23 0.87
CA ASN A 164 14.31 -1.18 2.33
C ASN A 164 13.61 -2.40 2.92
N ASP A 165 14.22 -3.00 3.92
CA ASP A 165 13.59 -4.00 4.77
C ASP A 165 12.61 -3.34 5.74
N VAL A 166 11.42 -3.91 5.87
CA VAL A 166 10.41 -3.47 6.85
C VAL A 166 10.05 -4.55 7.87
N THR A 167 10.77 -5.67 7.91
CA THR A 167 10.42 -6.80 8.78
C THR A 167 10.52 -6.45 10.26
N ASN A 168 11.43 -5.56 10.66
CA ASN A 168 11.54 -5.04 12.04
C ASN A 168 10.50 -3.95 12.38
N TYR A 169 9.38 -3.89 11.64
CA TYR A 169 8.27 -2.99 11.94
C TYR A 169 7.45 -3.53 13.11
N ASN A 170 7.41 -2.77 14.21
CA ASN A 170 6.53 -3.04 15.33
C ASN A 170 5.20 -2.31 15.16
N ALA A 171 4.11 -3.04 15.32
CA ALA A 171 2.73 -2.57 15.28
C ALA A 171 1.94 -3.25 16.40
N ARG A 172 0.68 -2.82 16.59
CA ARG A 172 -0.28 -3.61 17.37
C ARG A 172 -1.19 -4.42 16.46
N ASN A 173 -1.56 -5.63 16.85
CA ASN A 173 -2.57 -6.43 16.14
C ASN A 173 -4.00 -6.06 16.59
N TYR A 174 -5.01 -6.77 16.09
CA TYR A 174 -6.42 -6.57 16.45
C TYR A 174 -6.76 -6.97 17.91
N GLU A 175 -5.87 -7.72 18.57
CA GLU A 175 -5.95 -8.07 20.00
C GLU A 175 -5.19 -7.06 20.88
N ASN A 176 -4.70 -5.97 20.28
CA ASN A 176 -3.93 -4.91 20.92
C ASN A 176 -2.54 -5.36 21.45
N GLU A 177 -2.01 -6.47 20.95
CA GLU A 177 -0.70 -6.99 21.30
C GLU A 177 0.38 -6.37 20.40
N VAL A 178 1.55 -6.08 20.97
CA VAL A 178 2.71 -5.61 20.20
C VAL A 178 3.31 -6.78 19.45
N ILE A 179 3.40 -6.65 18.13
CA ILE A 179 3.92 -7.66 17.22
C ILE A 179 4.92 -7.04 16.24
N THR A 180 5.81 -7.88 15.70
CA THR A 180 6.76 -7.49 14.65
C THR A 180 6.30 -8.07 13.32
N LEU A 181 6.45 -7.36 12.18
CA LEU A 181 6.14 -7.93 10.87
C LEU A 181 6.88 -9.25 10.63
N LYS A 182 8.15 -9.33 11.04
CA LYS A 182 8.97 -10.54 10.97
C LYS A 182 8.27 -11.78 11.56
N ASP A 183 7.47 -11.60 12.60
CA ASP A 183 6.85 -12.71 13.35
C ASP A 183 5.58 -13.23 12.66
N ILE A 184 4.92 -12.39 11.86
CA ILE A 184 3.64 -12.70 11.20
C ILE A 184 3.77 -12.96 9.69
N LEU A 185 4.89 -12.58 9.07
CA LEU A 185 5.11 -12.80 7.65
C LEU A 185 5.38 -14.28 7.37
N ASN A 186 4.58 -14.87 6.48
CA ASN A 186 4.99 -16.12 5.84
C ASN A 186 6.12 -15.82 4.85
N LYS A 187 7.31 -16.34 5.14
CA LYS A 187 8.56 -16.08 4.38
C LYS A 187 8.61 -16.70 3.00
N ASP A 188 7.67 -17.58 2.68
CA ASP A 188 7.52 -18.16 1.34
C ASP A 188 6.57 -17.32 0.46
N LYS A 189 5.97 -16.27 1.03
CA LYS A 189 4.97 -15.42 0.37
C LYS A 189 5.46 -13.98 0.26
N LYS A 190 5.15 -13.36 -0.87
CA LYS A 190 5.26 -11.91 -1.06
C LYS A 190 4.14 -11.22 -0.29
N THR A 191 4.26 -9.93 -0.01
CA THR A 191 3.33 -9.24 0.91
C THR A 191 2.76 -7.96 0.32
N MET A 192 1.48 -7.70 0.58
CA MET A 192 0.83 -6.42 0.35
C MET A 192 0.41 -5.79 1.67
N LEU A 193 0.92 -4.59 1.93
CA LEU A 193 0.46 -3.73 3.01
C LEU A 193 -0.43 -2.62 2.44
N LEU A 194 -1.66 -2.51 2.93
CA LEU A 194 -2.56 -1.40 2.62
C LEU A 194 -2.56 -0.41 3.77
N PHE A 195 -1.93 0.74 3.59
CA PHE A 195 -1.96 1.84 4.54
C PHE A 195 -3.24 2.66 4.37
N GLY A 196 -4.01 2.84 5.45
CA GLY A 196 -5.24 3.62 5.41
C GLY A 196 -5.81 3.94 6.78
N TYR A 197 -6.88 4.73 6.81
CA TYR A 197 -7.62 5.07 8.03
C TYR A 197 -9.12 4.84 7.82
N PRO A 198 -9.84 4.17 8.74
CA PRO A 198 -11.26 3.86 8.60
C PRO A 198 -12.17 5.08 8.39
N GLY A 199 -11.80 6.25 8.93
CA GLY A 199 -12.55 7.48 8.70
C GLY A 199 -12.37 8.13 7.31
N CYS A 200 -11.51 7.58 6.44
CA CYS A 200 -11.23 8.13 5.11
C CYS A 200 -11.99 7.37 4.02
N GLY A 201 -12.80 8.07 3.21
CA GLY A 201 -13.59 7.47 2.14
C GLY A 201 -12.77 6.66 1.12
N GLY A 202 -11.63 7.20 0.66
CA GLY A 202 -10.75 6.47 -0.27
C GLY A 202 -10.08 5.25 0.36
N CYS A 203 -9.76 5.31 1.66
CA CYS A 203 -9.22 4.16 2.39
C CYS A 203 -10.26 3.04 2.52
N LYS A 204 -11.51 3.41 2.82
CA LYS A 204 -12.64 2.48 2.85
C LYS A 204 -12.78 1.76 1.51
N THR A 205 -12.80 2.48 0.40
CA THR A 205 -12.83 1.85 -0.94
C THR A 205 -11.69 0.85 -1.14
N MET A 206 -10.45 1.17 -0.73
CA MET A 206 -9.33 0.23 -0.86
C MET A 206 -9.45 -0.99 0.05
N MET A 207 -9.95 -0.82 1.27
CA MET A 207 -10.19 -1.93 2.19
C MET A 207 -11.27 -2.85 1.61
N GLU A 208 -12.36 -2.31 1.07
CA GLU A 208 -13.39 -3.09 0.38
C GLU A 208 -12.82 -3.86 -0.83
N GLU A 209 -11.97 -3.23 -1.65
CA GLU A 209 -11.32 -3.89 -2.79
C GLU A 209 -10.40 -5.03 -2.36
N MET A 210 -9.61 -4.82 -1.31
CA MET A 210 -8.74 -5.83 -0.73
C MET A 210 -9.54 -6.99 -0.10
N SER A 211 -10.61 -6.68 0.62
CA SER A 211 -11.55 -7.65 1.19
C SER A 211 -12.16 -8.54 0.11
N ASN A 212 -12.63 -7.92 -0.98
CA ASN A 212 -13.17 -8.61 -2.15
C ASN A 212 -12.11 -9.48 -2.83
N LEU A 213 -10.88 -8.99 -2.96
CA LEU A 213 -9.77 -9.74 -3.54
C LEU A 213 -9.47 -11.01 -2.74
N ILE A 214 -9.37 -10.89 -1.42
CA ILE A 214 -9.12 -12.00 -0.49
C ILE A 214 -10.27 -13.01 -0.55
N SER A 215 -11.52 -12.54 -0.53
CA SER A 215 -12.70 -13.42 -0.49
C SER A 215 -12.97 -14.13 -1.82
N LYS A 216 -12.81 -13.44 -2.95
CA LYS A 216 -13.15 -13.97 -4.28
C LYS A 216 -12.03 -14.81 -4.90
N TYR A 217 -10.79 -14.61 -4.49
CA TYR A 217 -9.63 -15.27 -5.08
C TYR A 217 -8.79 -15.97 -4.01
N PRO A 218 -9.23 -17.12 -3.46
CA PRO A 218 -8.50 -17.84 -2.41
C PRO A 218 -7.10 -18.30 -2.82
N LYS A 219 -6.85 -18.56 -4.11
CA LYS A 219 -5.48 -18.82 -4.62
C LYS A 219 -4.54 -17.63 -4.42
N PHE A 220 -5.08 -16.42 -4.25
CA PHE A 220 -4.31 -15.22 -4.00
C PHE A 220 -3.82 -15.18 -2.55
N THR A 221 -4.62 -15.61 -1.58
CA THR A 221 -4.20 -15.72 -0.18
C THR A 221 -3.23 -16.88 0.05
N GLU A 222 -3.21 -17.89 -0.84
CA GLU A 222 -2.16 -18.92 -0.88
C GLU A 222 -0.80 -18.36 -1.32
N LYS A 223 -0.78 -17.39 -2.25
CA LYS A 223 0.45 -16.82 -2.81
C LYS A 223 1.01 -15.62 -2.03
N TYR A 224 0.15 -14.86 -1.36
CA TYR A 224 0.54 -13.57 -0.78
C TYR A 224 0.05 -13.42 0.67
N ASN A 225 0.82 -12.65 1.45
CA ASN A 225 0.37 -12.10 2.72
C ASN A 225 -0.36 -10.77 2.48
N PHE A 226 -1.40 -10.53 3.28
CA PHE A 226 -2.25 -9.34 3.19
C PHE A 226 -2.39 -8.71 4.56
N TYR A 227 -2.07 -7.43 4.68
CA TYR A 227 -2.28 -6.68 5.92
C TYR A 227 -2.81 -5.28 5.65
N VAL A 228 -3.73 -4.84 6.49
CA VAL A 228 -4.19 -3.44 6.52
C VAL A 228 -3.45 -2.74 7.64
N VAL A 229 -2.72 -1.67 7.34
CA VAL A 229 -2.00 -0.87 8.33
C VAL A 229 -2.77 0.42 8.59
N VAL A 230 -3.30 0.57 9.80
CA VAL A 230 -4.09 1.73 10.23
C VAL A 230 -3.16 2.85 10.68
N THR A 231 -3.13 3.98 9.96
CA THR A 231 -2.08 5.02 10.05
C THR A 231 -2.38 6.23 10.95
N SER A 232 -3.54 6.27 11.60
CA SER A 232 -3.93 7.34 12.53
C SER A 232 -4.50 6.71 13.79
N VAL A 233 -3.61 6.15 14.60
CA VAL A 233 -3.98 5.45 15.84
C VAL A 233 -4.04 6.45 16.98
N GLU A 234 -5.15 6.44 17.71
CA GLU A 234 -5.35 7.24 18.93
C GLU A 234 -4.36 6.83 20.04
N GLU A 235 -4.18 7.69 21.05
CA GLU A 235 -3.33 7.37 22.22
C GLU A 235 -3.76 6.06 22.89
N ASN A 236 -5.07 5.82 22.97
CA ASN A 236 -5.64 4.54 23.33
C ASN A 236 -5.94 3.73 22.06
N THR A 237 -5.09 2.74 21.76
CA THR A 237 -5.23 1.92 20.55
C THR A 237 -6.56 1.16 20.49
N ASN A 238 -7.16 0.79 21.64
CA ASN A 238 -8.45 0.09 21.67
C ASN A 238 -9.57 0.90 21.00
N ASP A 239 -9.56 2.23 21.14
CA ASP A 239 -10.59 3.09 20.53
C ASP A 239 -10.49 3.05 19.00
N THR A 240 -9.26 2.95 18.48
CA THR A 240 -9.02 2.81 17.04
C THR A 240 -9.39 1.41 16.54
N ILE A 241 -9.12 0.37 17.34
CA ILE A 241 -9.53 -1.01 17.05
C ILE A 241 -11.06 -1.11 16.94
N GLU A 242 -11.78 -0.57 17.92
CA GLU A 242 -13.26 -0.58 17.93
C GLU A 242 -13.83 0.16 16.70
N LEU A 243 -13.32 1.36 16.41
CA LEU A 243 -13.72 2.12 15.23
C LEU A 243 -13.46 1.34 13.93
N THR A 244 -12.30 0.69 13.83
CA THR A 244 -11.89 -0.06 12.64
C THR A 244 -12.80 -1.28 12.46
N ASN A 245 -13.02 -2.04 13.52
CA ASN A 245 -13.89 -3.21 13.50
C ASN A 245 -15.32 -2.86 13.10
N LYS A 246 -15.88 -1.81 13.69
CA LYS A 246 -17.21 -1.30 13.35
C LYS A 246 -17.30 -0.90 11.87
N THR A 247 -16.30 -0.15 11.39
CA THR A 247 -16.28 0.32 9.99
C THR A 247 -16.18 -0.85 9.00
N LEU A 248 -15.33 -1.83 9.30
CA LEU A 248 -15.19 -3.03 8.46
C LEU A 248 -16.49 -3.86 8.44
N ASP A 249 -17.19 -3.99 9.56
CA ASP A 249 -18.49 -4.68 9.60
C ASP A 249 -19.56 -3.95 8.78
N GLU A 250 -19.68 -2.64 8.95
CA GLU A 250 -20.65 -1.81 8.22
C GLU A 250 -20.46 -1.88 6.69
N MET A 251 -19.23 -2.17 6.24
CA MET A 251 -18.89 -2.31 4.83
C MET A 251 -18.85 -3.76 4.33
N GLY A 252 -19.15 -4.75 5.19
CA GLY A 252 -19.05 -6.17 4.82
C GLY A 252 -17.61 -6.66 4.61
N ALA A 253 -16.61 -5.93 5.10
CA ALA A 253 -15.18 -6.22 4.99
C ALA A 253 -14.60 -6.82 6.29
N GLY A 254 -15.42 -7.52 7.07
CA GLY A 254 -15.04 -8.09 8.38
C GLY A 254 -13.89 -9.10 8.33
N ASN A 255 -13.64 -9.72 7.17
CA ASN A 255 -12.49 -10.60 6.94
C ASN A 255 -11.13 -9.88 7.03
N LEU A 256 -11.10 -8.55 7.06
CA LEU A 256 -9.87 -7.77 7.22
C LEU A 256 -9.47 -7.54 8.68
N LYS A 257 -10.33 -7.84 9.65
CA LYS A 257 -10.08 -7.56 11.07
C LYS A 257 -8.83 -8.27 11.58
N GLU A 258 -8.71 -9.57 11.30
CA GLU A 258 -7.60 -10.40 11.78
C GLU A 258 -6.25 -10.02 11.15
N VAL A 259 -6.30 -9.35 9.99
CA VAL A 259 -5.11 -8.87 9.28
C VAL A 259 -4.90 -7.36 9.42
N ALA A 260 -5.63 -6.71 10.34
CA ALA A 260 -5.46 -5.31 10.67
C ALA A 260 -4.29 -5.12 11.67
N LEU A 261 -3.40 -4.21 11.31
CA LEU A 261 -2.26 -3.76 12.08
C LEU A 261 -2.43 -2.28 12.40
N TYR A 262 -2.08 -1.87 13.62
CA TYR A 262 -2.24 -0.50 14.09
C TYR A 262 -0.86 0.14 14.26
N ASP A 263 -0.62 1.21 13.50
CA ASP A 263 0.67 1.90 13.43
C ASP A 263 0.93 2.81 14.64
N SER A 264 0.83 2.27 15.85
CA SER A 264 1.00 2.99 17.12
C SER A 264 2.45 3.07 17.58
N GLU A 265 3.23 2.00 17.35
CA GLU A 265 4.57 1.83 17.91
C GLU A 265 5.63 2.49 17.03
N THR A 266 5.88 1.96 15.83
CA THR A 266 6.95 2.47 14.94
C THR A 266 6.52 3.68 14.12
N LYS A 267 5.21 3.86 13.89
CA LYS A 267 4.64 4.91 13.03
C LYS A 267 5.23 4.91 11.62
N ILE A 268 5.42 3.70 11.07
CA ILE A 268 6.22 3.43 9.87
C ILE A 268 5.76 4.25 8.65
N TRP A 269 4.44 4.50 8.53
CA TRP A 269 3.85 5.20 7.39
C TRP A 269 4.44 6.60 7.21
N ALA A 270 4.54 7.36 8.31
CA ALA A 270 5.11 8.71 8.28
C ALA A 270 6.63 8.69 8.49
N SER A 271 7.11 7.96 9.50
CA SER A 271 8.50 8.08 9.98
C SER A 271 9.54 7.41 9.09
N LYS A 272 9.19 6.27 8.48
CA LYS A 272 10.13 5.51 7.63
C LYS A 272 9.79 5.57 6.15
N LEU A 273 8.50 5.65 5.81
CA LEU A 273 8.08 5.71 4.39
C LEU A 273 7.93 7.15 3.89
N GLY A 274 7.84 8.15 4.78
CA GLY A 274 7.71 9.56 4.40
C GLY A 274 6.43 9.86 3.60
N LEU A 275 5.40 9.04 3.79
CA LEU A 275 4.12 9.18 3.09
C LEU A 275 3.32 10.32 3.73
N LYS A 276 2.57 11.05 2.89
CA LYS A 276 1.84 12.25 3.31
C LYS A 276 0.33 12.12 3.15
N THR A 277 -0.12 11.07 2.47
CA THR A 277 -1.50 10.85 2.06
C THR A 277 -1.86 9.39 2.26
N THR A 278 -3.15 9.11 2.40
CA THR A 278 -3.68 7.74 2.41
C THR A 278 -4.86 7.68 1.43
N PRO A 279 -5.17 6.50 0.85
CA PRO A 279 -4.49 5.21 1.06
C PRO A 279 -3.21 5.04 0.23
N ASN A 280 -2.31 4.16 0.69
CA ASN A 280 -1.16 3.70 -0.07
C ASN A 280 -1.05 2.18 -0.03
N ILE A 281 -0.51 1.60 -1.09
CA ILE A 281 -0.27 0.17 -1.22
C ILE A 281 1.24 -0.03 -1.29
N LEU A 282 1.79 -0.86 -0.42
CA LEU A 282 3.20 -1.23 -0.41
C LEU A 282 3.32 -2.71 -0.73
N LEU A 283 4.12 -3.05 -1.74
CA LEU A 283 4.42 -4.42 -2.09
C LEU A 283 5.81 -4.77 -1.58
N LEU A 284 5.90 -5.91 -0.90
CA LEU A 284 7.13 -6.51 -0.41
C LEU A 284 7.39 -7.84 -1.12
N ASP A 285 8.67 -8.14 -1.32
CA ASP A 285 9.07 -9.50 -1.66
C ASP A 285 9.02 -10.44 -0.44
N GLU A 286 9.39 -11.70 -0.64
CA GLU A 286 9.42 -12.77 0.36
C GLU A 286 10.34 -12.46 1.55
N ALA A 287 11.37 -11.64 1.32
CA ALA A 287 12.29 -11.20 2.36
C ALA A 287 11.75 -9.99 3.16
N GLY A 288 10.61 -9.42 2.78
CA GLY A 288 10.04 -8.23 3.41
C GLY A 288 10.67 -6.92 2.92
N ARG A 289 11.32 -6.92 1.75
CA ARG A 289 11.91 -5.73 1.13
C ARG A 289 10.88 -5.03 0.25
N ILE A 290 10.87 -3.70 0.29
CA ILE A 290 9.97 -2.88 -0.54
C ILE A 290 10.35 -3.00 -2.02
N VAL A 291 9.42 -3.46 -2.84
CA VAL A 291 9.61 -3.57 -4.31
C VAL A 291 8.66 -2.68 -5.09
N ASN A 292 7.54 -2.26 -4.51
CA ASN A 292 6.65 -1.31 -5.14
C ASN A 292 5.84 -0.50 -4.12
N LEU A 293 5.39 0.68 -4.55
CA LEU A 293 4.52 1.57 -3.80
C LEU A 293 3.48 2.10 -4.78
N SER A 294 2.25 2.30 -4.33
CA SER A 294 1.21 2.90 -5.14
C SER A 294 0.31 3.79 -4.29
N PRO A 295 -0.25 4.88 -4.85
CA PRO A 295 -1.44 5.51 -4.29
C PRO A 295 -2.66 4.59 -4.46
N GLN A 296 -3.85 5.13 -4.18
CA GLN A 296 -5.13 4.46 -4.43
C GLN A 296 -5.24 3.94 -5.88
N LEU A 297 -5.67 2.69 -6.02
CA LEU A 297 -5.93 2.03 -7.31
C LEU A 297 -7.35 1.46 -7.35
N SER A 298 -7.87 1.22 -8.55
CA SER A 298 -9.04 0.36 -8.72
C SER A 298 -8.64 -1.12 -8.59
N GLN A 299 -9.61 -2.03 -8.50
CA GLN A 299 -9.34 -3.47 -8.54
C GLN A 299 -8.44 -3.91 -9.70
N ASN A 300 -8.73 -3.44 -10.92
CA ASN A 300 -7.93 -3.75 -12.10
C ASN A 300 -6.53 -3.14 -12.00
N GLY A 301 -6.41 -1.93 -11.44
CA GLY A 301 -5.11 -1.33 -11.15
C GLY A 301 -4.29 -2.16 -10.17
N LEU A 302 -4.94 -2.72 -9.14
CA LEU A 302 -4.29 -3.61 -8.18
C LEU A 302 -3.81 -4.90 -8.86
N LYS A 303 -4.66 -5.53 -9.68
CA LYS A 303 -4.27 -6.72 -10.44
C LYS A 303 -3.07 -6.45 -11.36
N ASP A 304 -3.12 -5.33 -12.07
CA ASP A 304 -2.04 -4.86 -12.92
C ASP A 304 -0.75 -4.62 -12.14
N LEU A 305 -0.83 -4.07 -10.93
CA LEU A 305 0.31 -3.81 -10.07
C LEU A 305 1.01 -5.13 -9.70
N PHE A 306 0.27 -6.16 -9.29
CA PHE A 306 0.81 -7.48 -8.98
C PHE A 306 1.42 -8.15 -10.22
N LYS A 307 0.68 -8.18 -11.33
CA LYS A 307 1.16 -8.73 -12.60
C LYS A 307 2.47 -8.08 -13.04
N LYS A 308 2.57 -6.76 -12.97
CA LYS A 308 3.77 -6.04 -13.40
C LYS A 308 4.93 -6.21 -12.41
N THR A 309 4.65 -6.24 -11.11
CA THR A 309 5.71 -6.32 -10.08
C THR A 309 6.27 -7.73 -9.95
N PHE A 310 5.41 -8.75 -10.00
CA PHE A 310 5.78 -10.13 -9.68
C PHE A 310 5.68 -11.09 -10.87
N ASN A 311 5.29 -10.59 -12.04
CA ASN A 311 4.98 -11.43 -13.21
C ASN A 311 3.94 -12.51 -12.91
N ASP A 312 3.08 -12.25 -11.93
CA ASP A 312 1.97 -13.12 -11.55
C ASP A 312 0.74 -12.70 -12.35
N ASP A 313 0.45 -13.45 -13.41
CA ASP A 313 -0.88 -13.42 -14.00
C ASP A 313 -1.87 -13.91 -12.94
N ILE A 314 -2.60 -12.97 -12.37
CA ILE A 314 -3.80 -13.28 -11.61
C ILE A 314 -4.79 -13.81 -12.64
N GLU A 315 -4.73 -15.12 -12.89
CA GLU A 315 -5.77 -15.85 -13.58
C GLU A 315 -7.04 -15.66 -12.75
N VAL A 316 -7.78 -14.62 -13.12
CA VAL A 316 -9.21 -14.58 -12.90
C VAL A 316 -9.68 -15.85 -13.59
N VAL A 317 -10.09 -16.86 -12.82
CA VAL A 317 -11.17 -17.70 -13.31
C VAL A 317 -12.24 -16.67 -13.62
N ASN A 318 -12.39 -16.33 -14.91
CA ASN A 318 -13.45 -15.47 -15.39
C ASN A 318 -14.67 -16.01 -14.69
N ASP A 319 -15.18 -15.29 -13.69
CA ASP A 319 -16.44 -15.70 -13.15
C ASP A 319 -17.39 -15.29 -14.25
N GLU A 320 -17.62 -16.22 -15.18
CA GLU A 320 -18.59 -16.10 -16.26
C GLU A 320 -19.97 -15.76 -15.68
N ASN A 321 -20.13 -15.72 -14.34
CA ASN A 321 -21.30 -15.28 -13.60
C ASN A 321 -21.25 -13.89 -12.95
N GLN A 322 -20.17 -13.09 -13.03
CA GLN A 322 -20.18 -11.75 -12.43
C GLN A 322 -21.16 -10.81 -13.17
N ALA A 323 -22.17 -10.35 -12.44
CA ALA A 323 -23.15 -9.38 -12.90
C ALA A 323 -22.94 -8.04 -12.18
N TYR A 324 -23.13 -6.93 -12.90
CA TYR A 324 -22.97 -5.56 -12.44
C TYR A 324 -24.34 -4.91 -12.26
N ASP A 325 -24.48 -4.05 -11.26
CA ASP A 325 -25.74 -3.37 -10.96
C ASP A 325 -26.00 -2.19 -11.93
N ILE A 326 -27.29 -1.96 -12.22
CA ILE A 326 -27.79 -0.92 -13.13
C ILE A 326 -28.76 -0.04 -12.35
N TYR A 327 -28.39 1.23 -12.18
CA TYR A 327 -29.24 2.22 -11.53
C TYR A 327 -29.90 3.10 -12.59
N THR A 328 -31.23 3.18 -12.58
CA THR A 328 -31.98 3.98 -13.56
C THR A 328 -32.75 5.09 -12.88
N GLU A 329 -32.54 6.33 -13.33
CA GLU A 329 -33.21 7.53 -12.81
C GLU A 329 -34.24 8.05 -13.82
N GLY A 330 -35.48 8.28 -13.38
CA GLY A 330 -36.55 8.80 -14.26
C GLY A 330 -37.07 7.77 -15.27
N GLY A 331 -36.74 6.50 -15.09
CA GLY A 331 -37.15 5.38 -15.91
C GLY A 331 -36.88 4.05 -15.20
N ASP A 332 -36.93 2.96 -15.95
CA ASP A 332 -36.77 1.59 -15.48
C ASP A 332 -35.79 0.82 -16.38
N SER A 333 -35.16 -0.22 -15.85
CA SER A 333 -34.25 -1.10 -16.60
C SER A 333 -34.56 -2.57 -16.35
N TRP A 334 -34.32 -3.41 -17.35
CA TRP A 334 -34.44 -4.85 -17.18
C TRP A 334 -33.34 -5.61 -17.94
N PRO A 335 -32.57 -6.50 -17.27
CA PRO A 335 -32.56 -6.74 -15.82
C PRO A 335 -31.87 -5.59 -15.05
N TYR A 336 -32.12 -5.47 -13.73
CA TYR A 336 -31.44 -4.50 -12.84
C TYR A 336 -29.98 -4.84 -12.51
N LYS A 337 -29.56 -6.07 -12.86
CA LYS A 337 -28.20 -6.56 -12.73
C LYS A 337 -27.88 -7.41 -13.94
N ALA A 338 -26.77 -7.16 -14.62
CA ALA A 338 -26.42 -7.84 -15.86
C ALA A 338 -24.92 -8.14 -15.95
N LYS A 339 -24.59 -9.26 -16.58
CA LYS A 339 -23.19 -9.59 -16.92
C LYS A 339 -22.70 -8.65 -18.02
N ALA A 340 -21.40 -8.39 -18.05
CA ALA A 340 -20.79 -7.68 -19.17
C ALA A 340 -21.15 -8.36 -20.51
N GLY A 341 -21.48 -7.58 -21.53
CA GLY A 341 -21.91 -8.08 -22.84
C GLY A 341 -23.40 -8.45 -22.93
N ARG A 342 -24.14 -8.51 -21.83
CA ARG A 342 -25.61 -8.71 -21.87
C ARG A 342 -26.31 -7.42 -22.27
N GLU A 343 -27.32 -7.54 -23.14
CA GLU A 343 -28.20 -6.42 -23.47
C GLU A 343 -29.15 -6.11 -22.30
N VAL A 344 -29.27 -4.81 -21.99
CA VAL A 344 -30.14 -4.27 -20.94
C VAL A 344 -31.18 -3.37 -21.61
N ALA A 345 -32.46 -3.63 -21.37
CA ALA A 345 -33.56 -2.81 -21.85
C ALA A 345 -33.82 -1.64 -20.90
N LEU A 346 -34.20 -0.49 -21.47
CA LEU A 346 -34.49 0.76 -20.77
C LEU A 346 -35.87 1.30 -21.17
N TYR A 347 -36.62 1.79 -20.18
CA TYR A 347 -37.96 2.33 -20.34
C TYR A 347 -38.09 3.66 -19.60
N ALA A 348 -38.37 4.75 -20.30
CA ALA A 348 -38.58 6.05 -19.68
C ALA A 348 -39.98 6.10 -19.05
N ASN A 349 -40.09 6.60 -17.81
CA ASN A 349 -41.38 6.77 -17.15
C ASN A 349 -42.26 7.77 -17.90
N GLU A 350 -43.57 7.58 -17.84
CA GLU A 350 -44.49 8.60 -18.35
C GLU A 350 -44.53 9.79 -17.38
N ASN A 351 -44.54 11.00 -17.95
CA ASN A 351 -44.62 12.24 -17.18
C ASN A 351 -45.62 13.16 -17.88
N GLU A 352 -46.71 13.49 -17.19
CA GLU A 352 -47.79 14.34 -17.73
C GLU A 352 -47.36 15.79 -17.98
N LYS A 353 -46.31 16.26 -17.30
CA LYS A 353 -45.88 17.67 -17.32
C LYS A 353 -44.61 17.92 -18.13
N ARG A 354 -43.84 16.89 -18.46
CA ARG A 354 -42.56 17.02 -19.17
C ARG A 354 -42.40 15.93 -20.22
N LYS A 355 -41.84 16.27 -21.38
CA LYS A 355 -41.58 15.29 -22.45
C LYS A 355 -40.19 14.70 -22.30
N PHE A 356 -40.09 13.38 -22.43
CA PHE A 356 -38.81 12.69 -22.53
C PHE A 356 -37.99 13.26 -23.69
N VAL A 357 -36.69 13.46 -23.46
CA VAL A 357 -35.74 14.02 -24.42
C VAL A 357 -34.71 12.98 -24.85
N ARG A 358 -33.95 12.43 -23.88
CA ARG A 358 -32.88 11.48 -24.15
C ARG A 358 -32.44 10.71 -22.91
N TRP A 359 -31.67 9.65 -23.11
CA TRP A 359 -30.91 8.93 -22.10
C TRP A 359 -29.49 9.48 -21.97
N GLU A 360 -28.98 9.52 -20.74
CA GLU A 360 -27.59 9.84 -20.42
C GLU A 360 -27.01 8.78 -19.49
N SER A 361 -25.69 8.57 -19.57
CA SER A 361 -24.95 7.65 -18.70
C SER A 361 -23.88 8.43 -17.95
N ASN A 362 -23.56 8.01 -16.72
CA ASN A 362 -22.38 8.47 -16.00
C ASN A 362 -21.05 7.98 -16.61
N ARG A 363 -21.11 7.07 -17.60
CA ARG A 363 -19.99 6.48 -18.35
C ARG A 363 -20.20 6.61 -19.87
N PRO A 364 -20.24 7.83 -20.43
CA PRO A 364 -20.51 8.04 -21.86
C PRO A 364 -19.47 7.38 -22.78
N GLU A 365 -18.27 7.12 -22.28
CA GLU A 365 -17.19 6.42 -23.00
C GLU A 365 -17.36 4.90 -23.05
N LYS A 366 -18.20 4.31 -22.19
CA LYS A 366 -18.44 2.87 -22.09
C LYS A 366 -19.87 2.44 -22.45
N VAL A 367 -20.83 3.36 -22.38
CA VAL A 367 -22.24 3.06 -22.65
C VAL A 367 -22.67 3.72 -23.96
N THR A 368 -22.98 2.88 -24.94
CA THR A 368 -23.61 3.31 -26.20
C THR A 368 -25.05 2.81 -26.23
N PHE A 369 -26.01 3.74 -26.29
CA PHE A 369 -27.42 3.41 -26.42
C PHE A 369 -27.76 3.11 -27.88
N ASN A 370 -28.56 2.07 -28.13
CA ASN A 370 -29.06 1.75 -29.47
C ASN A 370 -29.84 2.93 -30.08
N ASN A 371 -30.63 3.62 -29.26
CA ASN A 371 -31.23 4.90 -29.62
C ASN A 371 -31.41 5.78 -28.36
N PRO A 372 -30.57 6.79 -28.11
CA PRO A 372 -30.65 7.60 -26.90
C PRO A 372 -31.91 8.47 -26.84
N ASN A 373 -32.57 8.77 -27.96
CA ASN A 373 -33.74 9.66 -28.03
C ASN A 373 -35.08 8.90 -28.01
N SER A 374 -35.06 7.57 -27.86
CA SER A 374 -36.27 6.76 -27.75
C SER A 374 -36.66 6.50 -26.29
N LYS A 375 -37.97 6.60 -25.97
CA LYS A 375 -38.50 6.23 -24.65
C LYS A 375 -38.23 4.76 -24.29
N LYS A 376 -38.09 3.90 -25.29
CA LYS A 376 -37.69 2.49 -25.14
C LYS A 376 -36.42 2.24 -25.92
N THR A 377 -35.36 1.83 -25.24
CA THR A 377 -34.06 1.60 -25.87
C THR A 377 -33.30 0.51 -25.14
N SER A 378 -32.07 0.24 -25.54
CA SER A 378 -31.18 -0.70 -24.85
C SER A 378 -29.73 -0.26 -24.98
N PHE A 379 -28.88 -0.87 -24.16
CA PHE A 379 -27.42 -0.78 -24.28
C PHE A 379 -26.80 -2.14 -23.91
N ILE A 380 -25.55 -2.34 -24.30
CA ILE A 380 -24.77 -3.52 -23.89
C ILE A 380 -24.07 -3.21 -22.58
N MET A 381 -24.28 -4.06 -21.56
CA MET A 381 -23.73 -3.86 -20.22
C MET A 381 -22.20 -3.86 -20.27
N PRO A 382 -21.51 -2.80 -19.80
CA PRO A 382 -20.06 -2.81 -19.72
C PRO A 382 -19.58 -3.64 -18.52
N ASP A 383 -18.27 -3.82 -18.41
CA ASP A 383 -17.58 -4.48 -17.30
C ASP A 383 -17.52 -3.61 -16.01
N ILE A 384 -18.55 -2.80 -15.79
CA ILE A 384 -18.64 -1.85 -14.67
C ILE A 384 -20.10 -1.48 -14.41
N GLU A 385 -20.41 -1.10 -13.17
CA GLU A 385 -21.71 -0.52 -12.79
C GLU A 385 -21.98 0.79 -13.55
N VAL A 386 -23.25 1.01 -13.86
CA VAL A 386 -23.70 2.19 -14.62
C VAL A 386 -24.91 2.86 -13.97
N ILE A 387 -24.95 4.18 -14.08
CA ILE A 387 -26.10 5.00 -13.73
C ILE A 387 -26.63 5.60 -15.03
N ILE A 388 -27.89 5.28 -15.34
CA ILE A 388 -28.59 5.71 -16.54
C ILE A 388 -29.72 6.66 -16.17
N ARG A 389 -29.76 7.85 -16.79
CA ARG A 389 -30.74 8.89 -16.48
C ARG A 389 -31.62 9.19 -17.69
N ALA A 390 -32.93 9.18 -17.50
CA ALA A 390 -33.90 9.74 -18.45
C ALA A 390 -34.03 11.25 -18.25
N VAL A 391 -33.74 12.02 -19.30
CA VAL A 391 -33.83 13.48 -19.30
C VAL A 391 -35.19 13.91 -19.84
N TYR A 392 -35.86 14.83 -19.14
CA TYR A 392 -37.17 15.39 -19.51
C TYR A 392 -37.11 16.91 -19.64
N LYS A 393 -37.90 17.49 -20.55
CA LYS A 393 -38.02 18.93 -20.78
C LYS A 393 -39.46 19.43 -20.64
#